data_AF-A0A286G815-F1
#
_entry.id   AF-A0A286G815-F1
#
_cell.length_a   1.000
_cell.length_b   1.000
_cell.length_c   1.000
_cell.angle_alpha   90.00
_cell.angle_beta   90.00
_cell.angle_gamma   90.00
#
_symmetry.space_group_name_H-M   'P 1'
#
loop_
_entity.id
_entity.type
_entity.pdbx_description
1 polymer ?
#
loop_
_entity_poly.entity_id
_entity_poly.type
_entity_poly.pdbx_seq_one_letter_code
_entity_poly.pdbx_strand_id
1 'polypeptide(L)'
;MSRIGRDLTFLLTGIAAGSLIGLLYAPDKGKITRDRLSFRLSKYREQINQLLEDLGNSVELPENSSKNEGQRVVNDAREKAERLLEDVDRLMAQIKQQNA
;
A
#
# COMPACT_ATOMS: atom_id res chain seq x y z
N MET A 1 -5.35 8.93 37.52
CA MET A 1 -5.79 8.40 36.21
C MET A 1 -6.67 9.43 35.52
N SER A 2 -6.24 9.95 34.37
CA SER A 2 -6.96 10.97 33.60
C SER A 2 -8.28 10.38 33.08
N ARG A 3 -9.42 10.85 33.61
CA ARG A 3 -10.76 10.37 33.23
C ARG A 3 -11.05 10.65 31.75
N ILE A 4 -10.53 11.77 31.24
CA ILE A 4 -10.65 12.22 29.84
C ILE A 4 -9.97 11.25 28.86
N GLY A 5 -8.80 10.69 29.20
CA GLY A 5 -8.13 9.73 28.32
C GLY A 5 -8.96 8.45 28.13
N ARG A 6 -9.58 7.98 29.21
CA ARG A 6 -10.49 6.82 29.17
C ARG A 6 -11.77 7.13 28.38
N ASP A 7 -12.38 8.29 28.58
CA ASP A 7 -13.61 8.67 27.88
C ASP A 7 -13.36 8.82 26.36
N LEU A 8 -12.19 9.36 25.96
CA LEU A 8 -11.79 9.41 24.55
C LEU A 8 -11.61 8.02 23.94
N THR A 9 -11.02 7.07 24.69
CA THR A 9 -10.89 5.69 24.18
C THR A 9 -12.25 5.04 23.95
N PHE A 10 -13.20 5.19 24.88
CA PHE A 10 -14.56 4.69 24.69
C PHE A 10 -15.28 5.33 23.51
N LEU A 11 -15.11 6.64 23.28
CA LEU A 11 -15.66 7.32 22.11
C LEU A 11 -15.08 6.75 20.80
N LEU A 12 -13.76 6.61 20.73
CA LEU A 12 -13.08 6.07 19.55
C LEU A 12 -13.51 4.61 19.29
N THR A 13 -13.62 3.81 20.34
CA THR A 13 -14.14 2.43 20.24
C THR A 13 -15.59 2.42 19.76
N GLY A 14 -16.44 3.32 20.26
CA GLY A 14 -17.83 3.45 19.82
C GLY A 14 -17.95 3.86 18.35
N ILE A 15 -17.14 4.82 17.89
CA ILE A 15 -17.08 5.24 16.48
C ILE A 15 -16.57 4.10 15.60
N ALA A 16 -15.52 3.40 16.02
CA ALA A 16 -14.97 2.27 15.26
C ALA A 16 -16.00 1.14 15.15
N ALA A 17 -16.63 0.74 16.25
CA ALA A 17 -17.67 -0.29 16.25
C ALA A 17 -18.90 0.13 15.42
N GLY A 18 -19.36 1.38 15.58
CA GLY A 18 -20.50 1.91 14.84
C GLY A 18 -20.24 2.04 13.34
N SER A 19 -19.03 2.44 12.93
CA SER A 19 -18.68 2.56 11.52
C SER A 19 -18.53 1.19 10.84
N LEU A 20 -18.00 0.18 11.54
CA LEU A 20 -17.97 -1.20 11.04
C LEU A 20 -19.40 -1.74 10.83
N ILE A 21 -20.29 -1.57 11.81
CA ILE A 21 -21.69 -2.01 11.70
C ILE A 21 -22.41 -1.23 10.59
N GLY A 22 -22.23 0.09 10.51
CA GLY A 22 -22.84 0.92 9.48
C GLY A 22 -22.40 0.57 8.07
N LEU A 23 -21.11 0.27 7.88
CA LEU A 23 -20.55 -0.17 6.60
C LEU A 23 -21.04 -1.57 6.21
N LEU A 24 -21.22 -2.48 7.18
CA LEU A 24 -21.82 -3.80 6.94
C LEU A 24 -23.31 -3.72 6.62
N TYR A 25 -24.04 -2.79 7.25
CA TYR A 25 -25.48 -2.60 7.02
C TYR A 25 -25.76 -1.98 5.64
N ALA A 26 -24.93 -1.02 5.23
CA ALA A 26 -25.07 -0.32 3.96
C ALA A 26 -23.72 -0.30 3.20
N PRO A 27 -23.34 -1.42 2.56
CA PRO A 27 -22.14 -1.45 1.74
C PRO A 27 -22.34 -0.67 0.44
N ASP A 28 -21.29 0.04 0.02
CA ASP A 28 -21.22 0.61 -1.32
C ASP A 28 -21.35 -0.49 -2.38
N LYS A 29 -21.88 -0.14 -3.56
CA LYS A 29 -21.97 -1.08 -4.69
C LYS A 29 -20.57 -1.60 -5.03
N GLY A 30 -20.44 -2.92 -5.17
CA GLY A 30 -19.15 -3.56 -5.47
C GLY A 30 -18.42 -2.98 -6.68
N LYS A 31 -19.15 -2.48 -7.70
CA LYS A 31 -18.57 -1.77 -8.85
C LYS A 31 -17.80 -0.51 -8.42
N ILE A 32 -18.39 0.34 -7.59
CA ILE A 32 -17.79 1.59 -7.12
C ILE A 32 -16.54 1.30 -6.28
N THR A 33 -16.60 0.31 -5.38
CA THR A 33 -15.45 -0.09 -4.55
C THR A 33 -14.31 -0.64 -5.40
N ARG A 34 -14.60 -1.45 -6.42
CA ARG A 34 -13.60 -2.01 -7.34
C ARG A 34 -12.97 -0.96 -8.24
N ASP A 35 -13.74 0.02 -8.71
CA ASP A 35 -13.23 1.14 -9.51
C ASP A 35 -12.26 1.99 -8.67
N ARG A 36 -12.65 2.32 -7.44
CA ARG A 36 -11.78 3.03 -6.48
C ARG A 36 -10.52 2.24 -6.14
N LEU A 37 -10.64 0.93 -5.95
CA LEU A 37 -9.52 0.07 -5.62
C LEU A 37 -8.56 -0.06 -6.80
N SER A 38 -9.08 -0.28 -8.02
CA SER A 38 -8.28 -0.33 -9.25
C SER A 38 -7.51 0.96 -9.49
N PHE A 39 -8.14 2.12 -9.25
CA PHE A 39 -7.48 3.42 -9.35
C PHE A 39 -6.31 3.56 -8.36
N ARG A 40 -6.53 3.14 -7.10
CA ARG A 40 -5.47 3.17 -6.07
C ARG A 40 -4.32 2.21 -6.40
N LEU A 41 -4.62 1.00 -6.85
CA LEU A 41 -3.59 0.03 -7.26
C LEU A 41 -2.78 0.55 -8.45
N SER A 42 -3.44 1.15 -9.45
CA SER A 42 -2.76 1.78 -10.58
C SER A 42 -1.81 2.91 -10.14
N LYS A 43 -2.22 3.74 -9.17
CA LYS A 43 -1.37 4.78 -8.58
C LYS A 43 -0.16 4.18 -7.85
N TYR A 44 -0.34 3.09 -7.10
CA TYR A 44 0.76 2.42 -6.40
C TYR A 44 1.75 1.80 -7.36
N ARG A 45 1.27 1.13 -8.41
CA ARG A 45 2.12 0.62 -9.49
C ARG A 45 2.99 1.73 -10.10
N GLU A 46 2.40 2.87 -10.39
CA GLU A 46 3.13 4.02 -10.93
C GLU A 46 4.21 4.53 -9.96
N GLN A 47 3.88 4.66 -8.67
CA GLN A 47 4.86 5.06 -7.65
C GLN A 47 6.00 4.06 -7.51
N ILE A 48 5.72 2.75 -7.56
CA ILE A 48 6.75 1.71 -7.50
C ILE A 48 7.68 1.82 -8.71
N ASN A 49 7.13 1.98 -9.92
CA ASN A 49 7.94 2.15 -11.12
C ASN A 49 8.84 3.39 -11.05
N GLN A 50 8.32 4.52 -10.57
CA GLN A 50 9.11 5.74 -10.36
C GLN A 50 10.24 5.52 -9.36
N LEU A 51 9.98 4.83 -8.24
CA LEU A 51 11.01 4.49 -7.28
C LEU A 51 12.09 3.59 -7.90
N LEU A 52 11.71 2.58 -8.70
CA LEU A 52 12.66 1.72 -9.42
C LEU A 52 13.54 2.52 -10.38
N GLU A 53 12.96 3.47 -11.10
CA GLU A 53 13.67 4.35 -12.03
C GLU A 53 14.66 5.27 -11.28
N ASP A 54 14.20 5.88 -10.18
CA ASP A 54 15.04 6.72 -9.30
C ASP A 54 16.20 5.91 -8.69
N LEU A 55 15.93 4.70 -8.24
CA LEU A 55 16.94 3.76 -7.73
C LEU A 55 17.93 3.36 -8.81
N GLY A 56 17.50 3.19 -10.07
CA GLY A 56 18.38 2.91 -11.21
C GLY A 56 19.29 4.08 -11.56
N ASN A 57 18.80 5.32 -11.40
CA ASN A 57 19.54 6.55 -11.70
C ASN A 57 20.43 7.04 -10.55
N SER A 58 20.12 6.69 -9.30
CA SER A 58 20.79 7.23 -8.09
C SER A 58 21.99 6.41 -7.58
N VAL A 59 22.48 5.41 -8.33
CA VAL A 59 23.64 4.58 -7.93
C VAL A 59 24.97 5.27 -8.25
N GLU A 60 25.13 6.52 -7.84
CA GLU A 60 26.44 7.17 -7.70
C GLU A 60 26.79 7.24 -6.21
N LEU A 61 27.09 6.09 -5.61
CA LEU A 61 27.48 5.98 -4.20
C LEU A 61 28.95 6.41 -4.01
N PRO A 62 29.30 7.16 -2.94
CA PRO A 62 30.69 7.53 -2.64
C PRO A 62 31.61 6.30 -2.48
N GLU A 63 32.82 6.37 -3.02
CA GLU A 63 33.85 5.30 -3.04
C GLU A 63 34.33 4.95 -1.61
N ASN A 64 33.60 4.07 -0.91
CA ASN A 64 34.04 3.47 0.35
C ASN A 64 33.48 2.04 0.53
N SER A 65 33.92 1.35 1.58
CA SER A 65 33.54 -0.03 1.94
C SER A 65 32.02 -0.25 2.09
N SER A 66 31.22 0.82 2.15
CA SER A 66 29.75 0.77 2.18
C SER A 66 29.12 0.53 0.81
N LYS A 67 29.89 0.57 -0.30
CA LYS A 67 29.41 0.28 -1.66
C LYS A 67 28.87 -1.14 -1.79
N ASN A 68 29.56 -2.15 -1.23
CA ASN A 68 29.13 -3.54 -1.31
C ASN A 68 27.84 -3.79 -0.53
N GLU A 69 27.71 -3.22 0.67
CA GLU A 69 26.49 -3.37 1.49
C GLU A 69 25.34 -2.53 0.93
N GLY A 70 25.62 -1.31 0.48
CA GLY A 70 24.64 -0.43 -0.18
C GLY A 70 24.09 -1.03 -1.46
N GLN A 71 24.95 -1.60 -2.32
CA GLN A 71 24.50 -2.27 -3.54
C GLN A 71 23.65 -3.51 -3.21
N ARG A 72 23.99 -4.28 -2.17
CA ARG A 72 23.18 -5.42 -1.72
C ARG A 72 21.80 -4.98 -1.26
N VAL A 73 21.71 -3.92 -0.47
CA VAL A 73 20.43 -3.38 0.03
C VAL A 73 19.59 -2.80 -1.11
N VAL A 74 20.21 -2.07 -2.05
CA VAL A 74 19.53 -1.54 -3.25
C VAL A 74 19.00 -2.67 -4.12
N ASN A 75 19.80 -3.72 -4.33
CA ASN A 75 19.39 -4.88 -5.11
C ASN A 75 18.23 -5.64 -4.44
N ASP A 76 18.28 -5.86 -3.12
CA ASP A 76 17.20 -6.50 -2.36
C ASP A 76 15.91 -5.65 -2.36
N ALA A 77 16.04 -4.32 -2.22
CA ALA A 77 14.92 -3.40 -2.31
C ALA A 77 14.27 -3.42 -3.70
N ARG A 78 15.10 -3.45 -4.76
CA ARG A 78 14.63 -3.58 -6.14
C ARG A 78 13.89 -4.90 -6.37
N GLU A 79 14.46 -6.02 -5.94
CA GLU A 79 13.81 -7.35 -6.06
C GLU A 79 12.45 -7.38 -5.35
N LYS A 80 12.38 -6.84 -4.13
CA LYS A 80 11.13 -6.75 -3.37
C LYS A 80 10.09 -5.85 -4.05
N ALA A 81 10.54 -4.76 -4.66
CA ALA A 81 9.66 -3.84 -5.36
C ALA A 81 9.14 -4.43 -6.69
N GLU A 82 9.96 -5.20 -7.41
CA GLU A 82 9.53 -5.98 -8.59
C GLU A 82 8.47 -7.03 -8.22
N ARG A 83 8.68 -7.78 -7.13
CA ARG A 83 7.67 -8.72 -6.60
C ARG A 83 6.36 -8.02 -6.22
N LEU A 84 6.45 -6.85 -5.57
CA LEU A 84 5.27 -6.06 -5.19
C LEU A 84 4.49 -5.57 -6.42
N LEU A 85 5.20 -5.18 -7.48
CA LEU A 85 4.59 -4.78 -8.74
C LEU A 85 3.79 -5.93 -9.37
N GLU A 86 4.36 -7.13 -9.37
CA GLU A 86 3.70 -8.36 -9.85
C GLU A 86 2.43 -8.65 -9.04
N ASP A 87 2.49 -8.54 -7.71
CA ASP A 87 1.34 -8.72 -6.82
C ASP A 87 0.25 -7.69 -7.11
N VAL A 88 0.60 -6.42 -7.35
CA VAL A 88 -0.35 -5.37 -7.72
C VAL A 88 -1.02 -5.68 -9.06
N ASP A 89 -0.28 -6.12 -10.07
CA ASP A 89 -0.83 -6.51 -11.36
C ASP A 89 -1.77 -7.72 -11.25
N ARG A 90 -1.38 -8.73 -10.46
CA ARG A 90 -2.22 -9.90 -10.17
C ARG A 90 -3.49 -9.52 -9.44
N LEU A 91 -3.43 -8.64 -8.45
CA LEU A 91 -4.60 -8.13 -7.73
C LEU A 91 -5.52 -7.33 -8.66
N MET A 92 -4.98 -6.47 -9.52
CA MET A 92 -5.76 -5.75 -10.53
C MET A 92 -6.45 -6.70 -11.50
N ALA A 93 -5.77 -7.78 -11.93
CA ALA A 93 -6.35 -8.81 -12.78
C ALA A 93 -7.52 -9.51 -12.09
N GLN A 94 -7.37 -9.92 -10.82
CA GLN A 94 -8.45 -10.53 -10.04
C GLN A 94 -9.65 -9.58 -9.83
N ILE A 95 -9.38 -8.31 -9.52
CA ILE A 95 -10.42 -7.27 -9.37
C ILE A 95 -11.14 -7.04 -10.70
N LYS A 96 -10.52 -7.26 -11.86
CA LYS A 96 -11.19 -7.18 -13.17
C LYS A 96 -11.91 -8.48 -13.53
N GLN A 97 -11.35 -9.64 -13.20
CA GLN A 97 -11.83 -10.96 -13.62
C GLN A 97 -13.02 -11.48 -12.80
N GLN A 98 -13.19 -11.08 -11.53
CA GLN A 98 -14.42 -11.34 -10.75
C GLN A 98 -15.68 -10.61 -11.31
N ASN A 99 -15.66 -10.16 -12.57
CA ASN A 99 -16.75 -9.50 -13.30
C ASN A 99 -17.24 -10.34 -14.49
N ALA A 100 -16.62 -11.49 -14.76
CA ALA A 100 -17.09 -12.48 -15.72
C ALA A 100 -18.00 -13.50 -15.03
#